data_AF-A0A0F9J223-F1
#
_entry.id   AF-A0A0F9J223-F1
#
_cell.length_a   1.000
_cell.length_b   1.000
_cell.length_c   1.000
_cell.angle_alpha   90.00
_cell.angle_beta   90.00
_cell.angle_gamma   90.00
#
_symmetry.space_group_name_H-M   'P 1'
#
loop_
_entity.id
_entity.type
_entity.pdbx_description
1 polymer ?
#
loop_
_entity_poly.entity_id
_entity_poly.type
_entity_poly.pdbx_seq_one_letter_code
_entity_poly.pdbx_strand_id
1 'polypeptide(L)' 'MDKPQVPPDLWEQMDSVRVKVLTPEQPSGTFTVNQYADKYKMPYRTASDHLRRLLRAGEIDTAGKSIRGKNFYRMVSK' A
#
# COMPACT_ATOMS: atom_id res chain seq x y z
N MET A 1 25.31 -26.59 -28.48
CA MET A 1 24.02 -26.31 -27.81
C MET A 1 24.19 -25.01 -27.08
N ASP A 2 23.82 -23.91 -27.72
CA ASP A 2 23.90 -22.58 -27.13
C ASP A 2 22.79 -22.43 -26.09
N LYS A 3 23.20 -22.35 -24.83
CA LYS A 3 22.31 -22.07 -23.69
C LYS A 3 21.73 -20.67 -23.95
N PRO A 4 20.40 -20.47 -23.97
CA PRO A 4 19.84 -19.14 -24.18
C PRO A 4 20.35 -18.21 -23.09
N GLN A 5 21.23 -17.28 -23.48
CA GLN A 5 21.75 -16.24 -22.61
C GLN A 5 20.57 -15.30 -22.34
N VAL A 6 19.97 -15.41 -21.16
CA VAL A 6 18.95 -14.46 -20.72
C VAL A 6 19.54 -13.04 -20.82
N PRO A 7 18.86 -12.09 -21.47
CA PRO A 7 19.31 -10.71 -21.54
C PRO A 7 19.60 -10.21 -20.12
N PRO A 8 20.75 -9.54 -19.88
CA PRO A 8 21.09 -9.02 -18.55
C PRO A 8 20.02 -8.06 -18.01
N ASP A 9 19.29 -7.40 -18.91
CA ASP A 9 18.23 -6.43 -18.60
C ASP A 9 16.87 -7.08 -18.28
N LEU A 10 16.72 -8.41 -18.39
CA LEU A 10 15.42 -9.05 -18.22
C LEU A 10 14.90 -8.87 -16.78
N TRP A 11 15.80 -8.87 -15.80
CA TRP A 11 15.47 -8.58 -14.41
C TRP A 11 15.10 -7.11 -14.17
N GLU A 12 15.80 -6.16 -14.77
CA GLU A 12 15.51 -4.72 -14.63
C GLU A 12 14.20 -4.33 -15.32
N GLN A 13 13.91 -4.94 -16.48
CA GLN A 13 12.63 -4.80 -17.17
C GLN A 13 11.50 -5.42 -16.34
N MET A 14 11.73 -6.59 -15.73
CA MET A 14 10.77 -7.20 -14.82
C MET A 14 10.52 -6.35 -13.58
N ASP A 15 11.54 -5.74 -12.95
CA ASP A 15 11.34 -4.87 -11.79
C ASP A 15 10.60 -3.58 -12.17
N SER A 16 10.87 -3.01 -13.35
CA SER A 16 10.14 -1.86 -13.88
C SER A 16 8.66 -2.18 -14.13
N VAL A 17 8.36 -3.35 -14.70
CA VAL A 17 6.99 -3.84 -14.92
C VAL A 17 6.33 -4.20 -13.59
N ARG A 18 7.08 -4.79 -12.65
CA ARG A 18 6.63 -5.12 -11.30
C ARG A 18 6.15 -3.87 -10.59
N VAL A 19 6.93 -2.78 -10.61
CA VAL A 19 6.54 -1.49 -10.02
C VAL A 19 5.30 -0.91 -10.71
N LYS A 20 5.20 -0.99 -12.03
CA LYS A 20 4.03 -0.48 -12.78
C LYS A 20 2.75 -1.29 -12.57
N VAL A 21 2.84 -2.61 -12.41
CA VAL A 21 1.67 -3.52 -12.37
C VAL A 21 1.22 -3.84 -10.94
N LEU A 22 2.13 -3.83 -9.96
CA LEU A 22 1.82 -4.23 -8.58
C LEU A 22 1.51 -3.07 -7.63
N THR A 23 1.61 -1.84 -8.10
CA THR A 23 1.17 -0.67 -7.33
C THR A 23 -0.26 -0.36 -7.76
N PRO A 24 -1.30 -0.94 -7.11
CA PRO A 24 -2.66 -0.47 -7.35
C PRO A 24 -2.65 1.04 -7.13
N GLU A 25 -3.18 1.81 -8.08
CA GLU A 25 -3.29 3.26 -7.95
C GLU A 25 -3.98 3.56 -6.62
N GLN A 26 -3.19 4.04 -5.68
CA GLN A 26 -3.65 4.44 -4.38
C GLN A 26 -4.52 5.68 -4.61
N PRO A 27 -5.80 5.68 -4.20
CA PRO A 27 -6.65 6.84 -4.40
C PRO A 27 -6.01 8.08 -3.74
N SER A 28 -6.04 9.21 -4.43
CA SER A 28 -5.42 10.45 -3.95
C SER A 28 -5.94 10.84 -2.55
N GLY A 29 -5.03 11.21 -1.64
CA GLY A 29 -5.37 11.59 -0.27
C GLY A 29 -5.69 10.42 0.68
N THR A 30 -5.47 9.18 0.25
CA THR A 30 -5.61 7.99 1.10
C THR A 30 -4.26 7.49 1.62
N PHE A 31 -4.27 6.61 2.60
CA PHE A 31 -3.10 5.91 3.13
C PHE A 31 -3.45 4.50 3.61
N THR A 32 -2.43 3.65 3.77
CA THR A 32 -2.60 2.27 4.28
C THR A 32 -2.09 2.11 5.71
N VAL A 33 -2.43 1.00 6.37
CA VAL A 33 -1.91 0.66 7.70
C VAL A 33 -0.37 0.62 7.71
N ASN A 34 0.25 0.10 6.65
CA ASN A 34 1.72 0.04 6.54
C ASN A 34 2.32 1.44 6.50
N GLN A 35 1.80 2.32 5.63
CA GLN A 35 2.29 3.71 5.56
C GLN A 35 2.14 4.45 6.89
N TYR A 36 1.04 4.20 7.62
CA TYR A 36 0.84 4.74 8.96
C TYR A 36 1.85 4.15 9.96
N ALA A 37 2.03 2.83 9.96
CA ALA A 37 3.00 2.13 10.81
C ALA A 37 4.43 2.64 10.59
N ASP A 38 4.84 2.79 9.32
CA ASP A 38 6.16 3.27 8.92
C ASP A 38 6.38 4.73 9.35
N LYS A 39 5.38 5.59 9.11
CA LYS A 39 5.45 7.02 9.48
C LYS A 39 5.68 7.23 10.98
N TYR A 40 5.02 6.44 11.81
CA TYR A 40 5.11 6.55 13.27
C TYR A 40 6.04 5.50 13.90
N LYS A 41 6.79 4.74 13.09
CA LYS A 41 7.72 3.68 13.51
C LYS A 41 7.10 2.73 14.55
N MET A 42 5.88 2.26 14.29
CA MET A 42 5.15 1.38 15.19
C MET A 42 4.83 0.02 14.55
N PRO A 43 4.63 -1.05 15.34
CA PRO A 43 4.24 -2.35 14.80
C PRO A 43 2.91 -2.30 14.04
N TYR A 44 2.80 -3.09 12.98
CA TYR A 44 1.59 -3.18 12.15
C TYR A 44 0.31 -3.43 12.97
N ARG A 45 0.37 -4.34 13.96
CA ARG A 45 -0.79 -4.64 14.82
C ARG A 45 -1.23 -3.40 15.60
N THR A 46 -0.29 -2.69 16.21
CA THR A 46 -0.55 -1.44 16.94
C THR A 46 -1.13 -0.36 16.02
N ALA A 47 -0.55 -0.18 14.83
CA ALA A 47 -1.07 0.73 13.83
C ALA A 47 -2.51 0.36 13.40
N SER A 48 -2.79 -0.91 13.17
CA SER A 48 -4.12 -1.41 12.80
C SER A 48 -5.15 -1.13 13.89
N ASP A 49 -4.81 -1.40 15.15
CA ASP A 49 -5.70 -1.12 16.28
C ASP A 49 -5.92 0.39 16.47
N HIS A 50 -4.86 1.19 16.29
CA HIS A 50 -4.96 2.65 16.38
C HIS A 50 -5.87 3.23 15.29
N LEU A 51 -5.71 2.78 14.04
CA LEU A 51 -6.58 3.19 12.94
C LEU A 51 -8.03 2.73 13.16
N ARG A 52 -8.26 1.54 13.72
CA ARG A 52 -9.62 1.11 14.10
C ARG A 52 -10.25 2.03 15.15
N ARG A 53 -9.47 2.54 16.12
CA ARG A 53 -9.95 3.52 17.10
C ARG A 53 -10.29 4.85 16.45
N LEU A 54 -9.42 5.36 15.57
CA LEU A 54 -9.66 6.60 14.83
C LEU A 54 -10.90 6.49 13.92
N LEU A 55 -11.10 5.33 13.28
CA LEU A 55 -12.27 5.06 12.46
C LEU A 55 -13.56 5.06 13.31
N ARG A 56 -13.52 4.44 14.50
CA ARG A 56 -14.64 4.47 15.46
C ARG A 56 -14.92 5.86 16.02
N ALA A 57 -13.89 6.69 16.17
CA ALA A 57 -14.02 8.08 16.60
C ALA A 57 -14.54 9.01 15.49
N GLY A 58 -14.56 8.55 14.23
CA GLY A 58 -14.96 9.37 13.08
C GLY A 58 -13.90 10.36 12.61
N GLU A 59 -12.65 10.22 13.06
CA GLU A 59 -11.52 11.07 12.65
C GLU A 59 -10.96 10.68 11.27
N ILE A 60 -11.12 9.41 10.90
CA ILE A 60 -10.75 8.87 9.60
C ILE A 60 -11.93 8.09 9.02
N ASP A 61 -11.92 7.92 7.71
CA ASP A 61 -12.91 7.14 6.97
C ASP A 61 -12.21 6.11 6.07
N THR A 62 -12.89 5.02 5.77
CA THR A 62 -12.41 4.04 4.80
C THR A 62 -12.68 4.55 3.39
N ALA A 63 -11.64 4.64 2.56
CA ALA A 63 -11.72 5.23 1.22
C ALA A 63 -12.32 4.28 0.15
N GLY A 64 -13.33 3.49 0.51
CA GLY A 64 -14.05 2.57 -0.39
C GLY A 64 -13.58 1.11 -0.35
N LYS A 65 -14.02 0.31 -1.33
CA LYS A 65 -13.75 -1.14 -1.42
C LYS A 65 -12.25 -1.40 -1.46
N SER A 66 -11.80 -2.31 -0.60
CA SER A 66 -10.41 -2.78 -0.55
C SER A 66 -9.93 -3.21 -1.95
N ILE A 67 -8.88 -2.56 -2.46
CA ILE A 67 -8.25 -2.98 -3.72
C ILE A 67 -7.25 -4.08 -3.38
N ARG A 68 -7.43 -5.28 -3.95
CA ARG A 68 -6.58 -6.48 -3.70
C ARG A 68 -6.38 -6.78 -2.20
N GLY A 69 -7.42 -6.64 -1.38
CA GLY A 69 -7.37 -6.94 0.05
C GLY A 69 -6.65 -5.91 0.93
N LYS A 70 -6.25 -4.76 0.37
CA LYS A 70 -5.72 -3.63 1.15
C LYS A 70 -6.83 -2.65 1.48
N ASN A 71 -6.95 -2.30 2.77
CA ASN A 71 -7.82 -1.22 3.21
C ASN A 71 -7.09 0.12 3.08
N PHE A 72 -7.77 1.08 2.47
CA PHE A 72 -7.32 2.46 2.35
C PHE A 72 -8.12 3.33 3.30
N TYR A 73 -7.43 4.22 4.00
CA TYR A 73 -7.99 5.17 4.95
C TYR A 73 -7.75 6.59 4.45
N ARG A 74 -8.65 7.51 4.77
CA ARG A 74 -8.50 8.94 4.51
C ARG A 74 -8.84 9.73 5.77
N MET A 75 -8.23 10.90 5.93
CA MET A 75 -8.63 11.82 7.01
C MET A 75 -9.99 12.43 6.67
N VAL A 76 -10.86 12.56 7.67
CA VAL A 76 -12.10 13.34 7.52
C VAL A 76 -11.75 14.79 7.83
N SER A 77 -11.59 15.63 6.80
CA SER A 77 -11.58 17.08 7.00
C SER A 77 -12.97 17.49 7.45
N LYS A 78 -13.10 17.96 8.70
CA LYS A 78 -14.25 18.75 9.15
C LYS A 78 -14.18 20.16 8.57
#